data_AF-K1DZ26-F1
#
_entry.id   AF-K1DZ26-F1
#
_cell.length_a   1.000
_cell.length_b   1.000
_cell.length_c   1.000
_cell.angle_alpha   90.00
_cell.angle_beta   90.00
_cell.angle_gamma   90.00
#
_symmetry.space_group_name_H-M   'P 1'
#
loop_
_entity.id
_entity.type
_entity.pdbx_description
1 polymer ?
#
loop_
_entity_poly.entity_id
_entity_poly.type
_entity_poly.pdbx_seq_one_letter_code
_entity_poly.pdbx_strand_id
1 'polypeptide(L)' 'MAPWQVDKARRSLQGWTGEGLGRSIQAVAAADFEVKGGGRDPVYAVERAILVIAAKGVTG' A
#
# COMPACT_ATOMS: atom_id res chain seq x y z
N MET A 1 -14.81 0.58 16.33
CA MET A 1 -14.30 1.84 15.74
C MET A 1 -15.26 2.95 16.11
N ALA A 2 -14.73 4.10 16.50
CA ALA A 2 -15.56 5.29 16.71
C ALA A 2 -16.18 5.73 15.36
N PRO A 3 -17.37 6.35 15.34
CA PRO A 3 -18.04 6.76 14.09
C PRO A 3 -17.15 7.57 13.15
N TRP A 4 -16.39 8.52 13.71
CA TRP A 4 -15.46 9.35 12.94
C TRP A 4 -14.34 8.56 12.23
N GLN A 5 -13.92 7.41 12.78
CA GLN A 5 -12.90 6.56 12.15
C GLN A 5 -13.47 5.86 10.92
N VAL A 6 -14.73 5.44 10.98
CA VAL A 6 -15.43 4.81 9.85
C VAL A 6 -15.61 5.84 8.72
N ASP A 7 -16.04 7.05 9.04
CA ASP A 7 -16.22 8.12 8.05
C ASP A 7 -14.91 8.53 7.40
N LYS A 8 -13.82 8.58 8.18
CA LYS A 8 -12.48 8.82 7.64
C LYS A 8 -12.07 7.69 6.69
N ALA A 9 -12.22 6.43 7.10
CA ALA A 9 -11.88 5.28 6.26
C ALA A 9 -12.68 5.26 4.95
N ARG A 10 -13.99 5.48 5.01
CA ARG A 10 -14.86 5.56 3.81
C ARG A 10 -14.39 6.63 2.82
N ARG A 11 -14.01 7.81 3.31
CA ARG A 11 -13.46 8.89 2.47
C ARG A 11 -12.12 8.49 1.83
N SER A 12 -11.22 7.89 2.60
CA SER A 12 -9.91 7.45 2.09
C SER A 12 -10.00 6.32 1.05
N LEU A 13 -11.09 5.55 1.04
CA LEU A 13 -11.32 4.45 0.10
C LEU A 13 -11.90 4.91 -1.26
N GLN A 14 -12.24 6.18 -1.44
CA GLN A 14 -12.79 6.66 -2.70
C GLN A 14 -11.85 6.38 -3.88
N GLY A 15 -12.39 5.70 -4.89
CA GLY A 15 -11.66 5.33 -6.10
C GLY A 15 -10.64 4.20 -5.93
N TRP A 16 -10.71 3.42 -4.84
CA TRP A 16 -9.98 2.16 -4.68
C TRP A 16 -10.89 0.98 -5.04
N THR A 17 -10.31 -0.06 -5.65
CA THR A 17 -10.93 -1.39 -5.72
C THR A 17 -10.40 -2.26 -4.58
N GLY A 18 -11.16 -3.28 -4.18
CA GLY A 18 -10.69 -4.22 -3.14
C GLY A 18 -9.40 -4.93 -3.53
N GLU A 19 -9.27 -5.31 -4.81
CA GLU A 19 -8.07 -5.93 -5.36
C GLU A 19 -6.88 -4.97 -5.35
N GLY A 20 -7.04 -3.75 -5.85
CA GLY A 20 -5.97 -2.75 -5.89
C GLY A 20 -5.46 -2.37 -4.50
N LEU A 21 -6.38 -2.29 -3.52
CA LEU A 21 -6.04 -2.10 -2.12
C LEU A 21 -5.27 -3.30 -1.56
N GLY A 22 -5.72 -4.54 -1.85
CA GLY A 22 -5.04 -5.76 -1.43
C GLY A 22 -3.61 -5.86 -1.94
N ARG A 23 -3.40 -5.56 -3.23
CA ARG A 23 -2.05 -5.51 -3.84
C ARG A 23 -1.17 -4.45 -3.19
N SER A 24 -1.73 -3.29 -2.89
CA SER A 24 -0.98 -2.20 -2.23
C SER A 24 -0.55 -2.59 -0.81
N ILE A 25 -1.41 -3.29 -0.05
CA ILE A 25 -1.04 -3.84 1.27
C ILE A 25 0.09 -4.86 1.14
N GLN A 26 0.03 -5.75 0.15
CA GLN A 26 1.09 -6.74 -0.10
C GLN A 26 2.41 -6.07 -0.49
N ALA A 27 2.37 -5.01 -1.30
CA ALA A 27 3.56 -4.25 -1.68
C ALA A 27 4.23 -3.58 -0.47
N VAL A 28 3.43 -3.02 0.46
CA VAL A 28 3.95 -2.47 1.72
C VAL A 28 4.57 -3.57 2.59
N ALA A 29 3.92 -4.74 2.69
CA ALA A 29 4.46 -5.85 3.46
C ALA A 29 5.79 -6.38 2.89
N ALA A 30 5.93 -6.44 1.56
CA ALA A 30 7.18 -6.78 0.90
C ALA A 30 8.28 -5.74 1.19
N ALA A 31 7.96 -4.45 1.09
CA ALA A 31 8.90 -3.38 1.42
C ALA A 31 9.33 -3.41 2.89
N ASP A 32 8.41 -3.68 3.82
CA ASP A 32 8.73 -3.83 5.25
C ASP A 32 9.74 -4.96 5.51
N PHE A 33 9.55 -6.11 4.86
CA PHE A 33 10.50 -7.22 4.92
C PHE A 33 11.87 -6.83 4.36
N GLU A 34 11.89 -6.19 3.19
CA GLU A 34 13.14 -5.78 2.53
C GLU A 34 13.92 -4.74 3.36
N VAL A 35 13.22 -3.74 3.92
CA VAL A 35 13.80 -2.69 4.77
C VAL A 35 14.39 -3.26 6.06
N LYS A 36 13.77 -4.30 6.64
CA LYS A 36 14.24 -4.95 7.87
C LYS A 36 15.45 -5.87 7.65
N GLY A 37 16.07 -5.84 6.48
CA GLY A 37 17.26 -6.63 6.15
C GLY A 37 16.95 -7.88 5.31
N GLY A 38 15.69 -8.06 4.88
CA GLY A 38 15.33 -9.10 3.92
C GLY A 38 15.71 -8.76 2.46
N GLY A 39 16.13 -7.52 2.19
CA GLY A 39 16.45 -7.02 0.86
C GLY A 39 17.87 -6.44 0.75
N ARG A 40 18.30 -6.17 -0.49
CA ARG A 40 19.63 -5.60 -0.79
C ARG A 40 19.62 -4.09 -0.98
N ASP A 41 18.44 -3.51 -1.23
CA ASP A 41 18.24 -2.07 -1.41
C ASP A 41 16.93 -1.63 -0.72
N PRO A 42 17.01 -1.12 0.52
CA PRO A 42 15.84 -0.73 1.29
C PRO A 42 15.15 0.53 0.73
N VAL A 43 15.88 1.40 0.04
CA VAL A 43 15.31 2.63 -0.55
C VAL A 43 14.47 2.25 -1.76
N TYR A 44 15.03 1.45 -2.66
CA TYR A 44 14.31 0.98 -3.84
C TYR A 44 13.07 0.14 -3.49
N ALA A 45 13.13 -0.65 -2.41
CA ALA A 45 11.97 -1.41 -1.94
C ALA A 45 10.78 -0.49 -1.58
N VAL A 46 11.05 0.62 -0.90
CA VAL A 46 10.02 1.62 -0.55
C VAL A 46 9.52 2.35 -1.79
N GLU A 47 10.41 2.72 -2.72
CA GLU A 47 10.03 3.37 -3.99
C GLU A 47 9.04 2.50 -4.78
N ARG A 48 9.32 1.20 -4.91
CA ARG A 48 8.39 0.28 -5.57
C ARG A 48 7.03 0.22 -4.88
N ALA A 49 6.99 0.16 -3.56
CA ALA A 49 5.71 0.15 -2.83
C ALA A 49 4.92 1.45 -3.06
N ILE A 50 5.59 2.60 -3.08
CA ILE A 50 4.97 3.89 -3.37
C ILE A 50 4.40 3.91 -4.79
N LEU A 51 5.13 3.40 -5.78
CA LEU A 51 4.64 3.32 -7.16
C LEU A 51 3.38 2.45 -7.28
N VAL A 52 3.34 1.31 -6.59
CA VAL A 52 2.15 0.44 -6.56
C VAL A 52 0.96 1.17 -5.91
N ILE A 53 1.17 1.87 -4.79
CA ILE A 53 0.11 2.63 -4.10
C ILE A 53 -0.38 3.80 -4.97
N ALA A 54 0.53 4.53 -5.62
CA ALA A 54 0.21 5.66 -6.48
C ALA A 54 -0.63 5.21 -7.70
N ALA A 55 -0.34 4.02 -8.22
CA ALA A 55 -1.14 3.37 -9.25
C ALA A 55 -2.43 2.71 -8.71
N LYS A 56 -2.73 2.84 -7.40
CA LYS A 56 -3.86 2.17 -6.71
C LYS A 56 -3.89 0.65 -6.92
N GLY A 57 -2.71 0.03 -6.99
CA GLY A 57 -2.55 -1.40 -7.26
C GLY A 57 -2.95 -1.82 -8.68
N VAL A 58 -3.15 -0.88 -9.60
CA VAL A 58 -3.37 -1.17 -11.02
C VAL A 58 -2.04 -1.63 -11.63
N THR A 59 -2.06 -2.81 -12.23
CA THR A 59 -1.04 -3.26 -13.16
C THR A 59 -1.55 -2.89 -14.55
N GLY A 60 -0.81 -2.03 -15.26
CA GLY A 60 -1.06 -1.74 -16.67
C GLY A 60 -0.96 -2.98 -17.53
#